data_AF-A0A7S0TTL8-F1
#
_entry.id   AF-A0A7S0TTL8-F1
#
_cell.length_a   1.000
_cell.length_b   1.000
_cell.length_c   1.000
_cell.angle_alpha   90.00
_cell.angle_beta   90.00
_cell.angle_gamma   90.00
#
_symmetry.space_group_name_H-M   'P 1'
#
loop_
_entity.id
_entity.type
_entity.pdbx_description
1 polymer ?
#
loop_
_entity_poly.entity_id
_entity_poly.type
_entity_poly.pdbx_seq_one_letter_code
_entity_poly.pdbx_strand_id
1 'polypeptide(L)'
;VECWFDPKVLASYLMSTKSFIHPLNRREVTREECHALEQHMERVGLKPMPLRESWDHKDDKEEEQSSSLAEVQRQAQEIMNTLYGGQSASSRGRPRPLRGDRMRAA
;
A
#
# COMPACT_ATOMS: atom_id res chain seq x y z
N VAL A 1 31.01 15.38 5.20
CA VAL A 1 30.14 15.82 6.32
C VAL A 1 29.98 14.63 7.24
N GLU A 2 30.59 14.67 8.42
CA GLU A 2 30.29 13.69 9.46
C GLU A 2 28.98 14.13 10.11
N CYS A 3 27.94 13.31 9.96
CA CYS A 3 26.64 13.55 10.59
C CYS A 3 26.57 12.67 11.85
N TRP A 4 26.40 13.30 13.01
CA TRP A 4 26.08 12.61 14.26
C TRP A 4 24.63 12.12 14.20
N PHE A 5 24.39 10.88 14.63
CA PHE A 5 23.05 10.31 14.67
C PHE A 5 22.87 9.45 15.93
N ASP A 6 21.62 9.31 16.38
CA ASP A 6 21.27 8.32 17.40
C ASP A 6 21.12 6.95 16.71
N PRO A 7 21.94 5.95 17.07
CA PRO A 7 21.90 4.65 16.42
C PRO A 7 20.59 3.90 16.62
N LYS A 8 19.89 4.11 17.75
CA LYS A 8 18.59 3.48 18.02
C LYS A 8 17.50 4.07 17.13
N VAL A 9 17.47 5.39 17.00
CA VAL A 9 16.51 6.09 16.14
C VAL A 9 16.74 5.72 14.67
N LEU A 10 18.00 5.70 14.24
CA LEU A 10 18.36 5.29 12.88
C LEU A 10 17.96 3.84 12.61
N ALA A 11 18.30 2.90 13.49
CA ALA A 11 17.91 1.49 13.33
C ALA A 11 16.39 1.31 13.29
N SER A 12 15.65 2.03 14.17
CA SER A 12 14.19 1.99 14.19
C SER A 12 13.57 2.55 12.92
N TYR A 13 14.15 3.62 12.36
CA TYR A 13 13.72 4.18 11.09
C TYR A 13 13.89 3.17 9.96
N LEU A 14 15.12 2.63 9.80
CA LEU A 14 15.45 1.69 8.71
C LEU A 14 14.57 0.44 8.74
N MET A 15 14.32 -0.14 9.92
CA MET A 15 13.46 -1.32 10.04
C MET A 15 11.97 -1.02 9.81
N SER A 16 11.49 0.14 10.25
CA SER A 16 10.08 0.50 10.13
C SER A 16 9.70 0.80 8.68
N THR A 17 10.54 1.59 7.99
CA THR A 17 10.30 1.95 6.59
C THR A 17 10.69 0.83 5.62
N LYS A 18 11.52 -0.13 6.08
CA LYS A 18 12.25 -1.08 5.23
C LYS A 18 13.06 -0.42 4.10
N SER A 19 13.27 0.88 4.20
CA SER A 19 14.04 1.65 3.24
C SER A 19 15.43 1.84 3.80
N PHE A 20 16.39 1.13 3.22
CA PHE A 20 17.80 1.22 3.59
C PHE A 20 18.46 2.44 2.94
N ILE A 21 17.84 3.61 3.13
CA ILE A 21 18.29 4.90 2.61
C ILE A 21 18.59 5.80 3.80
N HIS A 22 19.78 6.39 3.80
CA HIS A 22 20.20 7.26 4.88
C HIS A 22 19.42 8.59 4.82
N PRO A 23 18.76 9.02 5.91
CA PRO A 23 17.75 10.08 5.86
C PRO A 23 18.29 11.47 5.49
N LEU A 24 19.55 11.77 5.81
CA LEU A 24 20.14 13.09 5.55
C LEU A 24 20.76 13.23 4.15
N ASN A 25 21.54 12.26 3.70
CA ASN A 25 22.28 12.32 2.44
C ASN A 25 21.58 11.54 1.30
N ARG A 26 20.47 10.85 1.59
CA ARG A 26 19.72 9.98 0.67
C ARG A 26 20.58 8.91 -0.01
N ARG A 27 21.71 8.56 0.59
CA ARG A 27 22.57 7.49 0.09
C ARG A 27 22.02 6.14 0.51
N GLU A 28 22.14 5.15 -0.35
CA GLU A 28 21.87 3.76 0.03
C GLU A 28 22.82 3.30 1.13
N VAL A 29 22.24 2.68 2.15
CA VAL A 29 22.94 2.04 3.25
C VAL A 29 23.29 0.63 2.80
N THR A 30 24.59 0.36 2.78
CA THR A 30 25.13 -0.95 2.41
C THR A 30 24.91 -1.96 3.53
N ARG A 31 24.98 -3.24 3.18
CA ARG A 31 24.85 -4.34 4.15
C ARG A 31 25.92 -4.29 5.24
N GLU A 32 27.13 -3.90 4.86
CA GLU A 32 28.27 -3.71 5.75
C GLU A 32 28.01 -2.59 6.77
N GLU A 33 27.37 -1.51 6.32
CA GLU A 33 27.00 -0.39 7.19
C GLU A 33 25.88 -0.75 8.16
N CYS A 34 24.91 -1.58 7.74
CA CYS A 34 23.92 -2.15 8.65
C CYS A 34 24.61 -2.99 9.74
N HIS A 35 25.57 -3.84 9.38
CA HIS A 35 26.30 -4.64 10.35
C HIS A 35 27.18 -3.77 11.27
N ALA A 36 27.82 -2.72 10.74
CA ALA A 36 28.58 -1.78 11.54
C ALA A 36 27.68 -1.05 12.55
N LEU A 37 26.44 -0.73 12.17
CA LEU A 37 25.45 -0.11 13.06
C LEU A 37 25.02 -1.07 14.18
N GLU A 38 24.77 -2.35 13.87
CA GLU A 38 24.49 -3.39 14.88
C GLU A 38 25.63 -3.48 15.90
N GLN A 39 26.87 -3.63 15.43
CA GLN A 39 28.05 -3.69 16.30
C GLN A 39 28.24 -2.40 17.10
N HIS A 40 27.89 -1.25 16.53
CA HIS A 40 27.95 0.00 17.25
C HIS A 40 26.94 0.00 18.39
N MET A 41 25.69 -0.40 18.13
CA MET A 41 24.64 -0.50 19.16
C MET A 41 25.06 -1.43 20.31
N GLU A 42 25.64 -2.60 20.01
CA GLU A 42 26.17 -3.51 21.03
C GLU A 42 27.27 -2.86 21.87
N ARG A 43 28.20 -2.16 21.23
CA ARG A 43 29.30 -1.44 21.91
C ARG A 43 28.79 -0.35 22.85
N VAL A 44 27.70 0.34 22.51
CA VAL A 44 27.10 1.36 23.37
C VAL A 44 26.11 0.79 24.42
N GLY A 45 25.96 -0.54 24.48
CA GLY A 45 25.05 -1.21 25.42
C GLY A 45 23.56 -1.11 25.05
N LEU A 46 23.26 -0.77 23.79
CA LEU A 46 21.90 -0.78 23.27
C LEU A 46 21.53 -2.19 22.79
N LYS A 47 20.24 -2.54 22.86
CA LYS A 47 19.74 -3.80 22.29
C LYS A 47 19.98 -3.79 20.77
N PRO A 48 20.80 -4.71 20.23
CA PRO A 48 21.01 -4.79 18.79
C PRO A 48 19.69 -5.17 18.11
N MET A 49 19.46 -4.56 16.95
CA MET A 49 18.34 -4.91 16.09
C MET A 49 18.86 -5.61 14.84
N PRO A 50 18.19 -6.66 14.32
CA PRO A 50 18.68 -7.46 13.21
C PRO A 50 18.50 -6.73 11.87
N LEU A 51 19.26 -5.66 11.67
CA LEU A 51 19.27 -4.82 10.47
C LEU A 51 19.81 -5.58 9.26
N ARG A 52 20.84 -6.42 9.46
CA ARG A 52 21.45 -7.24 8.41
C ARG A 52 20.45 -8.24 7.83
N GLU A 53 19.73 -8.94 8.69
CA GLU A 53 18.67 -9.87 8.28
C GLU A 53 17.54 -9.12 7.59
N SER A 54 17.12 -7.97 8.13
CA SER A 54 16.09 -7.16 7.48
C SER A 54 16.52 -6.59 6.12
N TRP A 55 17.81 -6.34 5.92
CA TRP A 55 18.37 -5.85 4.66
C TRP A 55 18.32 -6.94 3.59
N ASP A 56 18.66 -8.19 3.97
CA ASP A 56 18.63 -9.33 3.07
C ASP A 56 17.20 -9.61 2.54
N HIS A 57 16.16 -9.28 3.30
CA HIS A 57 14.74 -9.46 2.92
C HIS A 57 14.05 -8.18 2.43
N LYS A 58 14.79 -7.12 2.07
CA LYS A 58 14.19 -5.84 1.69
C LYS A 58 13.48 -5.91 0.33
N ASP A 59 14.03 -6.69 -0.60
CA ASP A 59 13.57 -6.78 -2.00
C ASP A 59 12.39 -7.75 -2.14
N ASP A 60 12.28 -8.76 -1.26
CA ASP A 60 11.22 -9.78 -1.29
C ASP A 60 9.81 -9.20 -1.07
N LYS A 61 9.69 -8.01 -0.46
CA LYS A 61 8.39 -7.44 -0.06
C LYS A 61 7.82 -6.42 -1.03
N GLU A 62 8.62 -5.90 -1.95
CA GLU A 62 8.11 -5.00 -2.99
C GLU A 62 7.18 -5.76 -3.96
N GLU A 63 7.44 -7.04 -4.20
CA GLU A 63 6.56 -7.92 -5.01
C GLU A 63 5.21 -8.17 -4.31
N GLU A 64 5.20 -8.40 -2.99
CA GLU A 64 3.98 -8.66 -2.21
C GLU A 64 3.09 -7.41 -2.06
N GLN A 65 3.67 -6.21 -1.93
CA GLN A 65 2.86 -4.98 -1.82
C GLN A 65 2.22 -4.59 -3.15
N SER A 66 2.93 -4.84 -4.25
CA SER A 66 2.44 -4.59 -5.60
C SER A 66 1.29 -5.54 -5.97
N SER A 67 1.41 -6.82 -5.62
CA SER A 67 0.33 -7.80 -5.82
C SER A 67 -0.89 -7.46 -4.95
N SER A 68 -0.68 -7.10 -3.68
CA SER A 68 -1.76 -6.79 -2.75
C SER A 68 -2.56 -5.55 -3.17
N LEU A 69 -1.90 -4.49 -3.65
CA LEU A 69 -2.60 -3.31 -4.17
C LEU A 69 -3.42 -3.61 -5.43
N ALA A 70 -2.88 -4.42 -6.35
CA ALA A 70 -3.60 -4.83 -7.55
C ALA A 70 -4.84 -5.69 -7.22
N GLU A 71 -4.72 -6.57 -6.22
CA GLU A 71 -5.83 -7.40 -5.73
C GLU A 71 -6.93 -6.56 -5.07
N VAL A 72 -6.56 -5.60 -4.22
CA VAL A 72 -7.51 -4.68 -3.57
C VAL A 72 -8.23 -3.83 -4.62
N GLN A 73 -7.52 -3.34 -5.63
CA GLN A 73 -8.14 -2.60 -6.74
C GLN A 73 -9.13 -3.47 -7.54
N ARG A 74 -8.77 -4.72 -7.82
CA ARG A 74 -9.66 -5.66 -8.51
C ARG A 74 -10.94 -5.91 -7.71
N GLN A 75 -10.82 -6.14 -6.41
CA GLN A 75 -11.97 -6.34 -5.53
C GLN A 75 -12.86 -5.10 -5.46
N ALA A 76 -12.26 -3.91 -5.34
CA ALA A 76 -13.02 -2.65 -5.36
C ALA A 76 -13.78 -2.47 -6.69
N GLN A 77 -13.15 -2.77 -7.83
CA GLN A 77 -13.80 -2.73 -9.14
C GLN A 77 -14.96 -3.72 -9.25
N GLU A 78 -14.83 -4.93 -8.70
CA GLU A 78 -15.90 -5.93 -8.68
C GLU A 78 -17.13 -5.46 -7.89
N ILE A 79 -16.90 -4.87 -6.71
CA ILE A 79 -17.97 -4.28 -5.89
C ILE A 79 -18.66 -3.13 -6.65
N MET A 80 -17.88 -2.25 -7.27
CA MET A 80 -18.42 -1.14 -8.07
C MET A 80 -19.25 -1.64 -9.25
N ASN A 81 -18.78 -2.66 -9.97
CA ASN A 81 -19.52 -3.25 -11.08
C ASN A 81 -20.83 -3.90 -10.61
N THR A 82 -20.83 -4.52 -9.44
CA THR A 82 -22.03 -5.15 -8.85
C THR A 82 -23.07 -4.10 -8.42
N LEU A 83 -22.62 -2.99 -7.81
CA LEU A 83 -23.51 -1.93 -7.32
C LEU A 83 -24.08 -1.04 -8.43
N TYR A 84 -23.28 -0.75 -9.45
CA TYR A 84 -23.64 0.20 -10.52
C TYR A 84 -24.06 -0.48 -11.83
N GLY A 85 -23.72 -1.76 -12.05
CA GLY A 85 -24.15 -2.52 -13.24
C GLY A 85 -25.65 -2.81 -13.30
N GLY A 86 -26.33 -2.87 -12.13
CA GLY A 86 -27.78 -3.08 -12.04
C GLY A 86 -28.65 -1.83 -12.30
N GLN A 87 -28.07 -0.62 -12.27
CA GLN A 87 -28.82 0.63 -12.44
C GLN A 87 -29.03 1.04 -13.90
N SER A 88 -28.25 0.49 -14.85
CA SER A 88 -28.38 0.82 -16.27
C SER A 88 -29.56 0.13 -16.97
N ALA A 89 -30.19 -0.89 -16.38
CA ALA A 89 -31.23 -1.69 -17.05
C ALA A 89 -32.67 -1.17 -16.83
N SER A 90 -32.87 -0.17 -15.98
CA SER A 90 -34.22 0.28 -15.57
C SER A 90 -34.81 1.43 -16.41
N SER A 91 -34.09 1.93 -17.43
CA SER A 91 -34.52 3.07 -18.25
C SER A 91 -35.02 2.70 -19.65
N ARG A 92 -35.10 1.41 -20.00
CA ARG A 92 -35.61 0.97 -21.31
C ARG A 92 -36.96 0.27 -21.20
N GLY A 93 -38.01 1.04 -21.53
CA GLY A 93 -39.19 0.50 -22.21
C GLY A 93 -40.38 0.13 -21.32
N ARG A 94 -41.26 1.11 -21.09
CA ARG A 94 -42.71 0.83 -21.04
C ARG A 94 -43.46 1.87 -21.88
N PRO A 95 -43.97 1.53 -23.07
CA PRO A 95 -44.89 2.41 -23.78
C PRO A 95 -46.18 2.54 -22.96
N ARG A 96 -46.61 3.79 -22.70
CA ARG A 96 -47.89 4.10 -22.06
C ARG A 96 -49.03 3.74 -23.00
N PRO A 97 -50.05 2.97 -22.58
CA PRO A 97 -51.23 2.78 -23.40
C PRO A 97 -52.06 4.07 -23.44
N LEU A 98 -52.39 4.53 -24.65
CA LEU A 98 -53.36 5.58 -24.90
C LEU A 98 -54.74 5.09 -24.43
N ARG A 99 -55.26 5.70 -23.37
CA ARG A 99 -56.57 5.38 -22.79
C ARG A 99 -57.54 6.50 -23.18
N GLY A 100 -58.38 6.26 -24.18
CA GLY A 100 -59.29 7.29 -24.68
C GLY A 100 -60.41 6.82 -25.60
N ASP A 101 -60.88 5.59 -25.50
CA ASP A 101 -62.17 5.19 -26.10
C ASP A 101 -63.17 4.88 -24.99
N ARG A 102 -64.05 5.85 -24.74
CA ARG A 102 -65.33 5.61 -24.06
C ARG A 102 -66.43 6.25 -24.89
N MET A 103 -67.09 5.38 -25.65
CA MET A 103 -68.45 5.56 -26.16
C MET A 103 -69.34 6.25 -25.12
N ARG A 104 -70.10 7.25 -25.56
CA ARG A 104 -71.37 7.62 -24.94
C ARG A 104 -72.47 7.46 -25.98
N ALA A 105 -73.35 6.51 -25.70
CA ALA A 105 -74.69 6.41 -26.27
C ALA A 105 -75.62 7.33 -25.47
N ALA A 106 -76.46 8.09 -26.18
CA ALA A 106 -77.87 8.42 -25.90
C ALA A 106 -78.32 9.49 -26.90
#